data_AF-A0A0C3DIJ0-F1
#
_entry.id   AF-A0A0C3DIJ0-F1
#
_cell.length_a   1.000
_cell.length_b   1.000
_cell.length_c   1.000
_cell.angle_alpha   90.00
_cell.angle_beta   90.00
_cell.angle_gamma   90.00
#
_symmetry.space_group_name_H-M   'P 1'
#
loop_
_entity.id
_entity.type
_entity.pdbx_description
1 polymer ?
#
loop_
_entity_poly.entity_id
_entity_poly.type
_entity_poly.pdbx_seq_one_letter_code
_entity_poly.pdbx_strand_id
1 'polypeptide(L)'
;MEFIKELTGATKVFPFEHTVRRRRPGVVETPEKRQPVTYIHVDRSAASCIARVHKHFPSNEASELLRGRVQVINLWRPILRPALDWPLAYCDCRTVDIDKDLIPSALVHYDHDGQNVVSRYNPEHRWVYRSAMDPEDLVLIKIFDSVSDGSVARMTPHTAFKHPKTPEGTPLRESIEVEVLVFYKED
;
A
#
# COMPACT_ATOMS: atom_id res chain seq x y z
N MET A 1 1.99 16.02 5.69
CA MET A 1 1.00 15.83 4.61
C MET A 1 1.24 16.80 3.45
N GLU A 2 1.69 18.04 3.71
CA GLU A 2 2.11 18.98 2.64
C GLU A 2 3.11 18.37 1.65
N PHE A 3 4.10 17.62 2.13
CA PHE A 3 5.02 16.84 1.27
C PHE A 3 4.30 15.98 0.20
N ILE A 4 3.18 15.34 0.55
CA ILE A 4 2.42 14.52 -0.43
C ILE A 4 1.76 15.43 -1.46
N LYS A 5 1.18 16.56 -1.04
CA LYS A 5 0.60 17.54 -1.97
C LYS A 5 1.65 18.09 -2.92
N GLU A 6 2.85 18.41 -2.43
CA GLU A 6 3.97 18.88 -3.24
C GLU A 6 4.41 17.84 -4.27
N LEU A 7 4.52 16.57 -3.87
CA LEU A 7 4.92 15.50 -4.77
C LEU A 7 3.87 15.15 -5.82
N THR A 8 2.59 15.20 -5.47
CA THR A 8 1.53 14.70 -6.35
C THR A 8 0.76 15.80 -7.07
N GLY A 9 0.82 17.04 -6.61
CA GLY A 9 -0.06 18.13 -7.05
C GLY A 9 -1.46 18.07 -6.44
N ALA A 10 -1.67 17.27 -5.40
CA ALA A 10 -2.97 17.11 -4.78
C ALA A 10 -3.44 18.38 -4.05
N THR A 11 -4.74 18.60 -4.08
CA THR A 11 -5.38 19.75 -3.40
C THR A 11 -5.80 19.39 -1.98
N LYS A 12 -6.07 18.11 -1.73
CA LYS A 12 -6.40 17.58 -0.41
C LYS A 12 -5.76 16.22 -0.19
N VAL A 13 -5.22 16.03 1.02
CA VAL A 13 -4.66 14.76 1.48
C VAL A 13 -5.21 14.48 2.87
N PHE A 14 -5.72 13.27 3.09
CA PHE A 14 -6.35 12.86 4.34
C PHE A 14 -5.82 11.50 4.80
N PRO A 15 -4.96 11.45 5.83
CA PRO A 15 -4.54 10.20 6.45
C PRO A 15 -5.72 9.58 7.21
N PHE A 16 -5.96 8.29 7.00
CA PHE A 16 -7.12 7.62 7.62
C PHE A 16 -6.79 6.31 8.35
N GLU A 17 -5.64 5.71 8.08
CA GLU A 17 -5.22 4.47 8.73
C GLU A 17 -3.69 4.40 8.82
N HIS A 18 -3.19 3.70 9.83
CA HIS A 18 -1.78 3.36 9.90
C HIS A 18 -1.61 1.95 10.46
N THR A 19 -0.57 1.26 10.00
CA THR A 19 -0.21 -0.07 10.46
C THR A 19 1.26 -0.12 10.82
N VAL A 20 1.58 -0.61 12.03
CA VAL A 20 2.96 -0.95 12.42
C VAL A 20 3.15 -2.46 12.30
N ARG A 21 4.17 -2.87 11.55
CA ARG A 21 4.56 -4.28 11.38
C ARG A 21 5.92 -4.52 12.02
N ARG A 22 6.01 -5.56 12.85
CA ARG A 22 7.24 -5.94 13.56
C ARG A 22 7.54 -7.40 13.31
N ARG A 23 8.70 -7.71 12.75
CA ARG A 23 9.13 -9.09 12.55
C ARG A 23 9.45 -9.71 13.92
N ARG A 24 8.72 -10.75 14.30
CA ARG A 24 8.91 -11.50 15.55
C ARG A 24 8.84 -13.01 15.25
N PRO A 25 9.95 -13.69 14.95
CA PRO A 25 9.96 -15.12 14.66
C PRO A 25 9.30 -15.93 15.79
N GLY A 26 8.49 -16.93 15.43
CA GLY A 26 7.78 -17.78 16.40
C GLY A 26 6.55 -17.15 17.07
N VAL A 27 6.26 -15.86 16.83
CA VAL A 27 5.07 -15.20 17.37
C VAL A 27 3.93 -15.26 16.35
N VAL A 28 2.78 -15.81 16.79
CA VAL A 28 1.54 -15.85 16.00
C VAL A 28 1.06 -14.43 15.68
N GLU A 29 0.66 -14.22 14.42
CA GLU A 29 0.11 -12.94 13.96
C GLU A 29 -1.28 -12.69 14.55
N THR A 30 -1.46 -11.50 15.11
CA THR A 30 -2.74 -10.97 15.60
C THR A 30 -2.86 -9.51 15.15
N PRO A 31 -4.04 -8.87 15.25
CA PRO A 31 -4.19 -7.45 14.94
C PRO A 31 -3.18 -6.54 15.69
N GLU A 32 -2.76 -6.93 16.89
CA GLU A 32 -1.77 -6.21 17.72
C GLU A 32 -0.32 -6.64 17.45
N LYS A 33 -0.12 -7.78 16.79
CA LYS A 33 1.19 -8.41 16.53
C LYS A 33 1.40 -8.66 15.04
N ARG A 34 1.07 -7.66 14.22
CA ARG A 34 1.20 -7.73 12.75
C ARG A 34 2.65 -7.94 12.32
N GLN A 35 2.85 -8.91 11.44
CA GLN A 35 4.14 -9.29 10.87
C GLN A 35 4.30 -8.72 9.46
N PRO A 36 5.50 -8.72 8.86
CA PRO A 36 5.66 -8.50 7.43
C PRO A 36 4.78 -9.46 6.61
N VAL A 37 4.01 -8.95 5.64
CA VAL A 37 3.14 -9.76 4.78
C VAL A 37 3.98 -10.50 3.75
N THR A 38 3.83 -11.82 3.65
CA THR A 38 4.69 -12.69 2.83
C THR A 38 4.02 -13.23 1.57
N TYR A 39 2.81 -12.77 1.26
CA TYR A 39 2.12 -13.03 0.01
C TYR A 39 1.99 -11.73 -0.80
N ILE A 40 1.84 -11.85 -2.11
CA ILE A 40 1.70 -10.70 -3.00
C ILE A 40 0.29 -10.14 -2.87
N HIS A 41 0.19 -8.84 -2.59
CA HIS A 41 -1.08 -8.17 -2.39
C HIS A 41 -1.06 -6.70 -2.81
N VAL A 42 -2.27 -6.14 -2.90
CA VAL A 42 -2.58 -4.72 -2.79
C VAL A 42 -3.55 -4.59 -1.62
N ASP A 43 -3.34 -3.65 -0.71
CA ASP A 43 -4.07 -3.57 0.57
C ASP A 43 -5.58 -3.42 0.42
N ARG A 44 -6.02 -2.80 -0.68
CA ARG A 44 -7.43 -2.48 -0.91
C ARG A 44 -7.84 -2.70 -2.36
N SER A 45 -9.07 -3.19 -2.53
CA SER A 45 -9.77 -3.14 -3.80
C SER A 45 -10.23 -1.71 -4.11
N ALA A 46 -10.49 -1.42 -5.39
CA ALA A 46 -11.03 -0.13 -5.81
C ALA A 46 -12.32 0.24 -5.06
N ALA A 47 -13.24 -0.72 -4.90
CA ALA A 47 -14.48 -0.51 -4.15
C ALA A 47 -14.21 -0.16 -2.68
N SER A 48 -13.25 -0.83 -2.03
CA SER A 48 -12.85 -0.52 -0.65
C SER A 48 -12.27 0.89 -0.54
N CYS A 49 -11.48 1.33 -1.52
CA CYS A 49 -10.94 2.71 -1.56
C CYS A 49 -12.06 3.76 -1.68
N ILE A 50 -13.05 3.55 -2.55
CA ILE A 50 -14.22 4.45 -2.67
C ILE A 50 -15.04 4.46 -1.39
N ALA A 51 -15.24 3.30 -0.76
CA ALA A 51 -15.95 3.20 0.52
C ALA A 51 -15.25 3.99 1.64
N ARG A 52 -13.90 4.09 1.62
CA ARG A 52 -13.15 4.94 2.56
C ARG A 52 -13.47 6.42 2.39
N VAL A 53 -13.71 6.90 1.16
CA VAL A 53 -14.15 8.30 0.95
C VAL A 53 -15.48 8.54 1.65
N HIS A 54 -16.49 7.70 1.41
CA HIS A 54 -17.79 7.83 2.07
C HIS A 54 -17.74 7.63 3.59
N LYS A 55 -16.82 6.81 4.09
CA LYS A 55 -16.65 6.59 5.54
C LYS A 55 -16.09 7.81 6.26
N HIS A 56 -15.20 8.56 5.61
CA HIS A 56 -14.42 9.61 6.26
C HIS A 56 -14.91 11.03 5.96
N PHE A 57 -15.81 11.21 4.98
CA PHE A 57 -16.35 12.52 4.60
C PHE A 57 -17.88 12.54 4.63
N PRO A 58 -18.51 13.68 4.98
CA PRO A 58 -19.95 13.87 4.82
C PRO A 58 -20.42 13.58 3.38
N SER A 59 -21.65 13.10 3.19
CA SER A 59 -22.13 12.63 1.88
C SER A 59 -22.02 13.66 0.76
N ASN A 60 -22.29 14.94 1.04
CA ASN A 60 -22.12 16.02 0.07
C ASN A 60 -20.65 16.17 -0.33
N GLU A 61 -19.75 16.28 0.65
CA GLU A 61 -18.31 16.43 0.39
C GLU A 61 -17.71 15.20 -0.31
N ALA A 62 -18.08 13.99 0.11
CA ALA A 62 -17.66 12.76 -0.54
C ALA A 62 -18.06 12.74 -2.03
N SER A 63 -19.29 13.16 -2.34
CA SER A 63 -19.78 13.23 -3.73
C SER A 63 -18.98 14.23 -4.55
N GLU A 64 -18.66 15.40 -4.01
CA GLU A 64 -17.82 16.40 -4.67
C GLU A 64 -16.40 15.87 -4.91
N LEU A 65 -15.78 15.26 -3.89
CA LEU A 65 -14.42 14.71 -3.97
C LEU A 65 -14.31 13.58 -5.00
N LEU A 66 -15.37 12.76 -5.14
CA LEU A 66 -15.42 11.64 -6.08
C LEU A 66 -15.68 12.04 -7.54
N ARG A 67 -16.02 13.31 -7.82
CA ARG A 67 -16.06 13.81 -9.20
C ARG A 67 -14.67 14.03 -9.79
N GLY A 68 -13.74 14.45 -8.95
CA GLY A 68 -12.33 14.60 -9.33
C GLY A 68 -11.57 13.28 -9.28
N ARG A 69 -10.28 13.35 -9.64
CA ARG A 69 -9.36 12.21 -9.43
C ARG A 69 -9.20 11.97 -7.93
N VAL A 70 -9.28 10.70 -7.56
CA VAL A 70 -8.99 10.17 -6.23
C VAL A 70 -7.92 9.08 -6.31
N GLN A 71 -7.03 9.07 -5.34
CA GLN A 71 -6.03 8.02 -5.13
C GLN A 71 -6.01 7.56 -3.66
N VAL A 72 -5.55 6.33 -3.46
CA VAL A 72 -5.07 5.85 -2.16
C VAL A 72 -3.59 5.53 -2.29
N ILE A 73 -2.78 6.12 -1.40
CA ILE A 73 -1.33 5.95 -1.37
C ILE A 73 -0.90 5.52 0.02
N ASN A 74 -0.06 4.50 0.10
CA ASN A 74 0.61 4.12 1.32
C ASN A 74 1.96 4.81 1.41
N LEU A 75 2.22 5.41 2.57
CA LEU A 75 3.52 5.93 2.95
C LEU A 75 4.21 4.87 3.80
N TRP A 76 5.22 4.21 3.26
CA TRP A 76 5.95 3.16 3.95
C TRP A 76 7.36 3.58 4.29
N ARG A 77 7.77 3.35 5.54
CA ARG A 77 9.17 3.49 5.96
C ARG A 77 9.56 2.55 7.11
N PRO A 78 10.86 2.25 7.26
CA PRO A 78 11.41 1.69 8.50
C PRO A 78 11.25 2.67 9.68
N ILE A 79 11.17 2.16 10.91
CA ILE A 79 10.98 3.00 12.11
C ILE A 79 12.29 3.32 12.83
N LEU A 80 13.10 2.29 13.13
CA LEU A 80 14.24 2.42 14.05
C LEU A 80 15.60 2.14 13.40
N ARG A 81 15.61 1.43 12.27
CA ARG A 81 16.83 0.88 11.68
C ARG A 81 16.62 0.59 10.20
N PRO A 82 17.70 0.45 9.41
CA PRO A 82 17.59 0.09 8.00
C PRO A 82 16.80 -1.20 7.79
N ALA A 83 15.93 -1.23 6.78
CA ALA A 83 15.15 -2.41 6.43
C ALA A 83 15.97 -3.42 5.61
N LEU A 84 16.91 -4.11 6.27
CA LEU A 84 17.68 -5.23 5.72
C LEU A 84 17.01 -6.59 5.94
N ASP A 85 16.34 -6.75 7.09
CA ASP A 85 15.48 -7.90 7.38
C ASP A 85 14.14 -7.73 6.68
N TRP A 86 13.70 -8.73 5.90
CA TRP A 86 12.44 -8.73 5.16
C TRP A 86 12.10 -7.41 4.43
N PRO A 87 12.92 -6.91 3.48
CA PRO A 87 12.59 -5.70 2.73
C PRO A 87 11.29 -5.87 1.92
N LEU A 88 10.75 -4.75 1.42
CA LEU A 88 9.61 -4.76 0.50
C LEU A 88 10.08 -4.89 -0.95
N ALA A 89 9.42 -5.78 -1.69
CA ALA A 89 9.45 -5.83 -3.15
C ALA A 89 8.16 -5.23 -3.71
N TYR A 90 8.30 -4.56 -4.85
CA TYR A 90 7.23 -3.89 -5.57
C TYR A 90 7.20 -4.40 -7.01
N CYS A 91 6.00 -4.71 -7.52
CA CYS A 91 5.83 -5.12 -8.90
C CYS A 91 5.74 -3.90 -9.81
N ASP A 92 6.47 -3.91 -10.92
CA ASP A 92 6.32 -2.94 -11.99
C ASP A 92 4.93 -3.08 -12.60
N CYS A 93 4.08 -2.07 -12.37
CA CYS A 93 2.69 -2.06 -12.85
C CYS A 93 2.55 -2.27 -14.37
N ARG A 94 3.58 -1.95 -15.17
CA ARG A 94 3.57 -2.17 -16.64
C ARG A 94 3.63 -3.64 -17.01
N THR A 95 3.95 -4.51 -16.06
CA THR A 95 4.01 -5.97 -16.23
C THR A 95 2.85 -6.69 -15.56
N VAL A 96 1.88 -5.95 -15.01
CA VAL A 96 0.71 -6.49 -14.33
C VAL A 96 -0.51 -6.32 -15.23
N ASP A 97 -1.15 -7.43 -15.59
CA ASP A 97 -2.48 -7.42 -16.19
C ASP A 97 -3.52 -7.41 -15.07
N ILE A 98 -4.14 -6.25 -14.81
CA ILE A 98 -5.06 -6.08 -13.67
C ILE A 98 -6.22 -7.08 -13.72
N ASP A 99 -6.74 -7.41 -14.90
CA ASP A 99 -7.93 -8.25 -15.02
C ASP A 99 -7.59 -9.75 -14.88
N LYS A 100 -6.37 -10.15 -15.22
CA LYS A 100 -5.93 -11.56 -15.17
C LYS A 100 -5.12 -11.92 -13.94
N ASP A 101 -4.28 -10.99 -13.48
CA ASP A 101 -3.32 -11.23 -12.42
C ASP A 101 -3.91 -10.94 -11.05
N LEU A 102 -4.89 -10.04 -10.94
CA LEU A 102 -5.35 -9.54 -9.66
C LEU A 102 -6.74 -10.08 -9.30
N ILE A 103 -6.82 -10.72 -8.13
CA ILE A 103 -8.02 -11.39 -7.66
C ILE A 103 -8.51 -10.66 -6.40
N PRO A 104 -9.70 -10.04 -6.42
CA PRO A 104 -10.29 -9.51 -5.21
C PRO A 104 -10.45 -10.61 -4.16
N SER A 105 -9.98 -10.34 -2.94
CA SER A 105 -10.04 -11.25 -1.82
C SER A 105 -10.74 -10.54 -0.66
N ALA A 106 -11.80 -11.15 -0.14
CA ALA A 106 -12.49 -10.63 1.03
C ALA A 106 -11.61 -10.82 2.28
N LEU A 107 -11.27 -9.72 2.94
CA LEU A 107 -10.77 -9.70 4.31
C LEU A 107 -11.97 -9.51 5.23
N VAL A 108 -12.53 -10.62 5.71
CA VAL A 108 -13.58 -10.57 6.72
C VAL A 108 -12.93 -10.18 8.05
N HIS A 109 -13.02 -8.91 8.42
CA HIS A 109 -12.72 -8.43 9.78
C HIS A 109 -14.04 -8.24 10.53
N TYR A 110 -14.01 -8.44 11.85
CA TYR A 110 -15.21 -8.45 12.72
C TYR A 110 -15.98 -7.11 12.75
N ASP A 111 -15.37 -6.02 12.27
CA ASP A 111 -15.87 -4.65 12.38
C ASP A 111 -15.91 -3.88 11.04
N HIS A 112 -15.41 -4.47 9.94
CA HIS A 112 -15.52 -3.89 8.60
C HIS A 112 -15.16 -4.88 7.49
N ASP A 113 -15.90 -4.82 6.39
CA ASP A 113 -15.55 -5.49 5.13
C ASP A 113 -14.31 -4.81 4.52
N GLY A 114 -13.13 -5.35 4.83
CA GLY A 114 -11.94 -5.10 4.05
C GLY A 114 -11.97 -5.98 2.82
N GLN A 115 -11.56 -5.47 1.66
CA GLN A 115 -11.22 -6.33 0.54
C GLN A 115 -9.81 -5.97 0.13
N ASN A 116 -8.86 -6.89 0.30
CA ASN A 116 -7.56 -6.76 -0.36
C ASN A 116 -7.64 -7.37 -1.75
N VAL A 117 -6.56 -7.23 -2.49
CA VAL A 117 -6.40 -7.89 -3.79
C VAL A 117 -5.15 -8.74 -3.70
N VAL A 118 -5.26 -10.01 -4.07
CA VAL A 118 -4.11 -10.92 -4.12
C VAL A 118 -3.68 -11.11 -5.57
N SER A 119 -2.38 -11.30 -5.78
CA SER A 119 -1.85 -11.53 -7.13
C SER A 119 -1.70 -13.02 -7.42
N ARG A 120 -2.15 -13.44 -8.60
CA ARG A 120 -1.74 -14.68 -9.25
C ARG A 120 -0.26 -14.60 -9.61
N TYR A 121 0.40 -15.75 -9.63
CA TYR A 121 1.74 -15.86 -10.21
C TYR A 121 1.69 -15.60 -11.71
N ASN A 122 2.58 -14.73 -12.18
CA ASN A 122 2.81 -14.45 -13.58
C ASN A 122 4.33 -14.30 -13.79
N PRO A 123 4.98 -15.13 -14.64
CA PRO A 123 6.42 -15.08 -14.85
C PRO A 123 6.91 -13.78 -15.49
N GLU A 124 6.02 -13.02 -16.14
CA GLU A 124 6.36 -11.74 -16.77
C GLU A 124 6.43 -10.58 -15.76
N HIS A 125 5.99 -10.79 -14.51
CA HIS A 125 6.08 -9.78 -13.47
C HIS A 125 7.53 -9.39 -13.19
N ARG A 126 7.82 -8.10 -13.31
CA ARG A 126 9.12 -7.55 -12.95
C ARG A 126 9.06 -6.94 -11.57
N TRP A 127 9.95 -7.41 -10.70
CA TRP A 127 10.01 -6.99 -9.30
C TRP A 127 11.24 -6.13 -9.05
N VAL A 128 11.03 -5.05 -8.30
CA VAL A 128 12.10 -4.19 -7.81
C VAL A 128 12.01 -4.07 -6.30
N TYR A 129 13.14 -3.83 -5.64
CA TYR A 129 13.18 -3.51 -4.22
C TYR A 129 14.28 -2.49 -3.98
N ARG A 130 14.11 -1.69 -2.93
CA ARG A 130 15.17 -0.80 -2.44
C ARG A 130 15.86 -1.46 -1.26
N SER A 131 17.13 -1.77 -1.42
CA SER A 131 17.96 -2.37 -0.37
C SER A 131 18.29 -1.32 0.70
N ALA A 132 18.40 -1.75 1.96
CA ALA A 132 18.89 -0.93 3.07
C ALA A 132 18.18 0.43 3.22
N MET A 133 16.86 0.50 2.99
CA MET A 133 16.13 1.75 3.25
C MET A 133 16.32 2.18 4.69
N ASP A 134 16.77 3.41 4.90
CA ASP A 134 16.95 4.04 6.21
C ASP A 134 15.61 4.57 6.76
N PRO A 135 15.48 4.83 8.07
CA PRO A 135 14.27 5.45 8.63
C PRO A 135 13.90 6.79 7.97
N GLU A 136 14.88 7.51 7.44
CA GLU A 136 14.69 8.78 6.72
C GLU A 136 14.17 8.58 5.28
N ASP A 137 14.30 7.36 4.74
CA ASP A 137 13.74 7.02 3.45
C ASP A 137 12.23 6.80 3.54
N LEU A 138 11.53 7.17 2.47
CA LEU A 138 10.10 6.95 2.31
C LEU A 138 9.81 6.39 0.92
N VAL A 139 8.92 5.41 0.84
CA VAL A 139 8.32 4.95 -0.42
C VAL A 139 6.84 5.26 -0.40
N LEU A 140 6.35 5.82 -1.51
CA LEU A 140 4.94 5.97 -1.79
C LEU A 140 4.52 4.78 -2.64
N ILE A 141 3.60 3.97 -2.13
CA ILE A 141 3.05 2.81 -2.82
C ILE A 141 1.63 3.16 -3.25
N LYS A 142 1.35 3.12 -4.55
CA LYS A 142 0.01 3.42 -5.05
C LYS A 142 -0.87 2.19 -4.86
N ILE A 143 -1.94 2.35 -4.08
CA ILE A 143 -2.94 1.30 -3.84
C ILE A 143 -4.12 1.45 -4.79
N PHE A 144 -4.50 2.69 -5.10
CA PHE A 144 -5.62 2.97 -6.00
C PHE A 144 -5.41 4.28 -6.77
N ASP A 145 -5.85 4.27 -8.02
CA ASP A 145 -6.09 5.44 -8.86
C ASP A 145 -7.45 5.28 -9.54
N SER A 146 -8.29 6.31 -9.45
CA SER A 146 -9.58 6.37 -10.13
C SER A 146 -9.46 6.53 -11.65
N VAL A 147 -8.34 7.07 -12.14
CA VAL A 147 -8.05 7.14 -13.58
C VAL A 147 -7.83 5.72 -14.11
N SER A 148 -8.59 5.36 -15.16
CA SER A 148 -8.65 3.98 -15.69
C SER A 148 -8.46 3.90 -17.21
N ASP A 149 -8.06 4.99 -17.86
CA ASP A 149 -7.81 5.10 -19.31
C ASP A 149 -6.47 4.48 -19.76
N GLY A 150 -5.72 3.86 -18.84
CA GLY A 150 -4.41 3.27 -19.11
C GLY A 150 -3.24 4.28 -19.07
N SER A 151 -3.48 5.57 -18.81
CA SER A 151 -2.43 6.59 -18.73
C SER A 151 -1.60 6.53 -17.45
N VAL A 152 -2.09 5.83 -16.42
CA VAL A 152 -1.45 5.76 -15.10
C VAL A 152 -1.39 4.34 -14.55
N ALA A 153 -0.39 4.11 -13.70
CA ALA A 153 -0.42 2.96 -12.78
C ALA A 153 -1.66 3.07 -11.87
N ARG A 154 -2.50 2.04 -11.83
CA ARG A 154 -3.70 2.00 -10.96
C ARG A 154 -3.43 1.45 -9.57
N MET A 155 -2.51 0.50 -9.47
CA MET A 155 -2.11 -0.13 -8.20
C MET A 155 -0.72 -0.77 -8.35
N THR A 156 -0.08 -1.03 -7.22
CA THR A 156 1.26 -1.64 -7.14
C THR A 156 1.20 -2.88 -6.23
N PRO A 157 1.14 -4.10 -6.80
CA PRO A 157 1.31 -5.31 -6.02
C PRO A 157 2.66 -5.30 -5.30
N HIS A 158 2.67 -5.66 -4.03
CA HIS A 158 3.87 -5.63 -3.21
C HIS A 158 3.85 -6.74 -2.16
N THR A 159 5.02 -7.03 -1.59
CA THR A 159 5.19 -8.05 -0.55
C THR A 159 6.49 -7.86 0.20
N ALA A 160 6.56 -8.35 1.44
CA ALA A 160 7.83 -8.54 2.12
C ALA A 160 8.42 -9.90 1.74
N PHE A 161 9.73 -9.97 1.53
CA PHE A 161 10.39 -11.22 1.14
C PHE A 161 11.64 -11.50 1.95
N LYS A 162 11.96 -12.78 2.15
CA LYS A 162 13.22 -13.19 2.76
C LYS A 162 14.35 -12.99 1.76
N HIS A 163 15.16 -11.94 1.95
CA HIS A 163 16.28 -11.67 1.06
C HIS A 163 17.45 -12.65 1.33
N PRO A 164 17.96 -13.36 0.30
CA PRO A 164 18.93 -14.45 0.50
C PRO A 164 20.31 -13.99 0.97
N LYS A 165 20.62 -12.69 0.80
CA LYS A 165 21.89 -12.10 1.26
C LYS A 165 21.75 -11.26 2.53
N THR A 166 20.65 -11.38 3.27
CA THR A 166 20.52 -10.69 4.57
C THR A 166 21.60 -11.24 5.52
N PRO A 167 22.51 -10.39 6.05
CA PRO A 167 23.56 -10.85 6.95
C PRO A 167 23.02 -11.54 8.20
N GLU A 168 23.75 -12.53 8.71
CA GLU A 168 23.45 -13.11 10.02
C GLU A 168 23.52 -12.04 11.12
N GLY A 169 22.65 -12.13 12.11
CA GLY A 169 22.55 -11.13 13.17
C GLY A 169 21.90 -9.80 12.74
N THR A 170 21.42 -9.68 11.49
CA THR A 170 20.64 -8.52 11.06
C THR A 170 19.46 -8.32 12.02
N PRO A 171 19.30 -7.13 12.61
CA PRO A 171 18.19 -6.91 13.51
C PRO A 171 16.84 -6.96 12.80
N LEU A 172 15.84 -7.47 13.50
CA LEU A 172 14.52 -7.71 12.94
C LEU A 172 13.81 -6.41 12.52
N ARG A 173 13.07 -6.48 11.40
CA ARG A 173 12.39 -5.33 10.80
C ARG A 173 11.29 -4.78 11.69
N GLU A 174 11.26 -3.45 11.80
CA GLU A 174 10.11 -2.69 12.29
C GLU A 174 9.81 -1.57 11.29
N SER A 175 8.58 -1.53 10.80
CA SER A 175 8.15 -0.58 9.77
C SER A 175 6.77 -0.03 10.09
N ILE A 176 6.51 1.18 9.61
CA ILE A 176 5.19 1.80 9.64
C ILE A 176 4.70 2.05 8.22
N GLU A 177 3.41 1.88 8.06
CA GLU A 177 2.67 2.29 6.89
C GLU A 177 1.56 3.25 7.30
N VAL A 178 1.38 4.33 6.56
CA VAL A 178 0.27 5.27 6.71
C VAL A 178 -0.48 5.37 5.40
N GLU A 179 -1.78 5.05 5.43
CA GLU A 179 -2.65 5.16 4.26
C GLU A 179 -3.28 6.54 4.19
N VAL A 180 -3.23 7.14 3.00
CA VAL A 180 -3.81 8.45 2.74
C VAL A 180 -4.78 8.39 1.56
N LEU A 181 -5.90 9.11 1.70
CA LEU A 181 -6.73 9.52 0.58
C LEU A 181 -6.14 10.79 -0.02
N VAL A 182 -6.01 10.83 -1.34
CA VAL A 182 -5.40 11.93 -2.09
C VAL A 182 -6.38 12.38 -3.17
N PHE A 183 -6.74 13.67 -3.15
CA PHE A 183 -7.76 14.25 -4.01
C PHE A 183 -7.18 15.40 -4.82
N TYR A 184 -7.69 15.54 -6.04
CA TYR A 184 -7.32 16.57 -7.00
C TYR A 184 -8.55 17.43 -7.30
N LYS A 185 -8.34 18.69 -7.69
CA LYS A 185 -9.43 19.49 -8.23
C LYS A 185 -9.88 18.87 -9.56
N GLU A 186 -11.17 18.98 -9.84
CA GLU A 186 -11.72 18.78 -11.18
C GLU A 186 -11.11 19.87 -12.08
N ASP A 187 -10.57 19.48 -13.24
CA ASP A 187 -10.08 20.43 -14.26
C ASP A 187 -11.26 21.15 -14.93
#